data_AF-A0A951CYE9-F1
#
_entry.id   AF-A0A951CYE9-F1
#
_cell.length_a   1.000
_cell.length_b   1.000
_cell.length_c   1.000
_cell.angle_alpha   90.00
_cell.angle_beta   90.00
_cell.angle_gamma   90.00
#
_symmetry.space_group_name_H-M   'P 1'
#
loop_
_entity.id
_entity.type
_entity.pdbx_description
1 polymer ?
#
loop_
_entity_poly.entity_id
_entity_poly.type
_entity_poly.pdbx_seq_one_letter_code
_entity_poly.pdbx_strand_id
1 'polypeptide(L)'
;MTSIDVILSALDPVTPALSRMSSPDGAVTLMLSDIADAGTAAAELGPERWDQLLRDHHLLVEQLISRHHGELAKFSEDGFLASFNSAHAGMHAAVELQRTFAAGPAELRSLGIRVGLHCGFVIGNPEQLMGRNAVLAARIAAQATGGEILVSSATKEYTQTDPSFRFEERGEYHFKGLHGEHLVYSVLWQ
;
A
#
# COMPACT_ATOMS: atom_id res chain seq x y z
N MET A 1 0.23 12.06 14.09
CA MET A 1 0.04 10.61 13.86
C MET A 1 -0.38 10.49 12.41
N THR A 2 0.33 9.74 11.58
CA THR A 2 -0.06 9.59 10.17
C THR A 2 -1.18 8.57 10.06
N SER A 3 -1.88 8.56 8.93
CA SER A 3 -2.95 7.60 8.64
C SER A 3 -2.43 6.17 8.57
N ILE A 4 -1.19 6.01 8.13
CA ILE A 4 -0.44 4.76 8.26
C ILE A 4 -0.33 4.31 9.73
N ASP A 5 0.01 5.20 10.67
CA ASP A 5 0.05 4.84 12.10
C ASP A 5 -1.35 4.51 12.64
N VAL A 6 -2.41 5.20 12.18
CA VAL A 6 -3.80 4.90 12.52
C VAL A 6 -4.17 3.49 12.06
N ILE A 7 -3.90 3.17 10.79
CA ILE A 7 -4.13 1.84 10.21
C ILE A 7 -3.44 0.80 11.08
N LEU A 8 -2.13 0.94 11.31
CA LEU A 8 -1.33 0.00 12.10
C LEU A 8 -1.84 -0.18 13.53
N SER A 9 -2.19 0.92 14.21
CA SER A 9 -2.69 0.88 15.60
C SER A 9 -4.03 0.15 15.74
N ALA A 10 -4.79 0.11 14.65
CA ALA A 10 -6.11 -0.46 14.60
C ALA A 10 -6.15 -1.76 13.78
N LEU A 11 -4.98 -2.32 13.44
CA LEU A 11 -4.85 -3.71 13.00
C LEU A 11 -4.91 -4.59 14.23
N ASP A 12 -6.09 -5.15 14.50
CA ASP A 12 -6.13 -6.35 15.32
C ASP A 12 -5.42 -7.48 14.55
N PRO A 13 -4.59 -8.29 15.22
CA PRO A 13 -3.87 -9.41 14.59
C PRO A 13 -4.78 -10.44 13.90
N VAL A 14 -6.09 -10.33 14.12
CA VAL A 14 -7.16 -11.21 13.61
C VAL A 14 -8.09 -10.44 12.68
N THR A 15 -7.58 -9.62 11.75
CA THR A 15 -8.46 -9.19 10.65
C THR A 15 -8.71 -10.41 9.76
N PRO A 16 -9.92 -11.00 9.72
CA PRO A 16 -10.13 -12.32 9.10
C PRO A 16 -9.85 -12.32 7.59
N ALA A 17 -9.88 -11.15 6.96
CA ALA A 17 -9.45 -10.95 5.57
C ALA A 17 -7.96 -11.29 5.38
N LEU A 18 -7.08 -10.69 6.19
CA LEU A 18 -5.63 -10.85 6.05
C LEU A 18 -5.17 -12.32 6.21
N SER A 19 -5.74 -13.05 7.19
CA SER A 19 -5.35 -14.42 7.49
C SER A 19 -5.83 -15.46 6.47
N ARG A 20 -6.89 -15.16 5.70
CA ARG A 20 -7.43 -16.06 4.67
C ARG A 20 -6.73 -15.91 3.31
N MET A 21 -5.89 -14.90 3.15
CA MET A 21 -5.30 -14.51 1.87
C MET A 21 -3.85 -14.93 1.68
N SER A 22 -3.26 -15.64 2.64
CA SER A 22 -1.98 -16.28 2.37
C SER A 22 -2.18 -17.32 1.26
N SER A 23 -1.28 -17.34 0.28
CA SER A 23 -1.20 -18.39 -0.72
C SER A 23 -1.11 -19.77 -0.05
N PRO A 24 -1.33 -20.89 -0.76
CA PRO A 24 -1.25 -22.23 -0.17
C PRO A 24 0.09 -22.53 0.54
N ASP A 25 1.16 -21.87 0.11
CA ASP A 25 2.51 -21.90 0.68
C ASP A 25 2.77 -20.83 1.76
N GLY A 26 1.75 -20.04 2.11
CA GLY A 26 1.78 -19.11 3.23
C GLY A 26 2.28 -17.70 2.90
N ALA A 27 2.43 -17.32 1.64
CA ALA A 27 2.87 -15.98 1.24
C ALA A 27 1.69 -14.99 1.17
N VAL A 28 1.90 -13.76 1.62
CA VAL A 28 0.93 -12.67 1.52
C VAL A 28 1.64 -11.41 1.03
N THR A 29 0.99 -10.67 0.14
CA THR A 29 1.42 -9.35 -0.28
C THR A 29 0.52 -8.30 0.34
N LEU A 30 1.10 -7.38 1.09
CA LEU A 30 0.41 -6.27 1.73
C LEU A 30 0.74 -4.98 1.01
N MET A 31 -0.30 -4.19 0.74
CA MET A 31 -0.23 -2.87 0.16
C MET A 31 -0.79 -1.87 1.17
N LEU A 32 0.02 -0.87 1.54
CA LEU A 32 -0.50 0.32 2.21
C LEU A 32 -0.40 1.52 1.29
N SER A 33 -1.38 2.41 1.45
CA SER A 33 -1.41 3.68 0.75
C SER A 33 -1.99 4.76 1.65
N ASP A 34 -1.54 5.99 1.45
CA ASP A 34 -2.20 7.19 1.91
C ASP A 34 -2.02 8.35 0.92
N ILE A 35 -2.74 9.44 1.15
CA ILE A 35 -2.65 10.67 0.36
C ILE A 35 -1.56 11.57 0.96
N ALA A 36 -0.57 11.94 0.15
CA ALA A 36 0.44 12.93 0.54
C ALA A 36 -0.21 14.28 0.81
N ASP A 37 0.22 14.93 1.90
CA ASP A 37 -0.24 16.27 2.31
C ASP A 37 -1.77 16.42 2.43
N ALA A 38 -2.47 15.33 2.78
CA ALA A 38 -3.93 15.29 2.91
C ALA A 38 -4.50 16.41 3.81
N GLY A 39 -3.83 16.76 4.90
CA GLY A 39 -4.25 17.85 5.78
C GLY A 39 -4.23 19.23 5.11
N THR A 40 -3.25 19.48 4.23
CA THR A 40 -3.17 20.70 3.43
C THR A 40 -4.28 20.71 2.39
N ALA A 41 -4.46 19.61 1.66
CA ALA A 41 -5.52 19.48 0.65
C ALA A 41 -6.92 19.65 1.26
N ALA A 42 -7.18 19.07 2.43
CA ALA A 42 -8.43 19.21 3.16
C ALA A 42 -8.72 20.67 3.55
N ALA A 43 -7.68 21.40 4.01
CA ALA A 43 -7.81 22.81 4.38
C ALA A 43 -8.11 23.71 3.16
N GLU A 44 -7.52 23.41 2.01
CA GLU A 44 -7.72 24.18 0.77
C GLU A 44 -9.09 23.91 0.13
N LEU A 45 -9.55 22.66 0.13
CA LEU A 45 -10.83 22.27 -0.49
C LEU A 45 -12.04 22.58 0.39
N GLY A 46 -11.84 22.62 1.71
CA GLY A 46 -12.91 22.69 2.70
C GLY A 46 -13.57 21.31 2.95
N PRO A 47 -14.26 21.16 4.10
CA PRO A 47 -14.67 19.85 4.61
C PRO A 47 -15.63 19.10 3.69
N GLU A 48 -16.64 19.77 3.13
CA GLU A 48 -17.65 19.13 2.28
C GLU A 48 -17.06 18.54 0.99
N ARG A 49 -16.12 19.28 0.37
CA ARG A 49 -15.46 18.84 -0.87
C ARG A 49 -14.43 17.76 -0.59
N TRP A 50 -13.66 17.90 0.49
CA TRP A 50 -12.72 16.87 0.93
C TRP A 50 -13.43 15.54 1.21
N ASP A 51 -14.54 15.58 1.94
CA ASP A 51 -15.33 14.38 2.22
C ASP A 51 -15.88 13.72 0.96
N GLN A 52 -16.33 14.52 -0.02
CA GLN A 52 -16.77 13.98 -1.31
C GLN A 52 -15.61 13.34 -2.08
N LEU A 53 -14.46 14.01 -2.11
CA LEU A 53 -13.26 13.50 -2.78
C LEU A 53 -12.76 12.19 -2.15
N LEU A 54 -12.80 12.08 -0.82
CA LEU A 54 -12.46 10.83 -0.11
C LEU A 54 -13.43 9.70 -0.43
N ARG A 55 -14.75 9.97 -0.52
CA ARG A 55 -15.74 8.96 -0.94
C ARG A 55 -15.45 8.45 -2.34
N ASP A 56 -15.17 9.35 -3.28
CA ASP A 56 -14.86 8.97 -4.67
C ASP A 56 -13.53 8.19 -4.75
N HIS A 57 -12.53 8.60 -3.97
CA HIS A 57 -11.28 7.88 -3.80
C HIS A 57 -11.52 6.45 -3.26
N HIS A 58 -12.28 6.28 -2.17
CA HIS A 58 -12.55 4.96 -1.58
C HIS A 58 -13.27 4.03 -2.55
N LEU A 59 -14.29 4.52 -3.26
CA LEU A 59 -15.03 3.73 -4.25
C LEU A 59 -14.12 3.26 -5.40
N LEU A 60 -13.23 4.12 -5.89
CA LEU A 60 -12.26 3.78 -6.93
C LEU A 60 -11.26 2.73 -6.43
N VAL A 61 -10.73 2.90 -5.21
CA VAL A 61 -9.81 1.95 -4.60
C VAL A 61 -10.47 0.58 -4.43
N GLU A 62 -11.69 0.50 -3.88
CA GLU A 62 -12.40 -0.78 -3.69
C GLU A 62 -12.56 -1.55 -5.01
N GLN A 63 -12.98 -0.86 -6.07
CA GLN A 63 -13.16 -1.47 -7.39
C GLN A 63 -11.84 -1.98 -7.97
N LEU A 64 -10.77 -1.19 -7.83
CA LEU A 64 -9.45 -1.51 -8.36
C LEU A 64 -8.83 -2.70 -7.62
N ILE A 65 -8.83 -2.67 -6.28
CA ILE A 65 -8.30 -3.76 -5.46
C ILE A 65 -9.04 -5.07 -5.78
N SER A 66 -10.37 -5.03 -5.88
CA SER A 66 -11.19 -6.19 -6.21
C SER A 66 -10.89 -6.75 -7.62
N ARG A 67 -10.65 -5.87 -8.61
CA ARG A 67 -10.31 -6.26 -9.99
C ARG A 67 -9.02 -7.07 -10.07
N HIS A 68 -8.07 -6.79 -9.17
CA HIS A 68 -6.81 -7.51 -9.04
C HIS A 68 -6.86 -8.64 -8.02
N HIS A 69 -8.07 -9.11 -7.65
CA HIS A 69 -8.26 -10.19 -6.69
C HIS A 69 -7.63 -9.91 -5.31
N GLY A 70 -7.48 -8.64 -4.97
CA GLY A 70 -7.11 -8.20 -3.63
C GLY A 70 -8.35 -8.09 -2.74
N GLU A 71 -8.12 -8.09 -1.43
CA GLU A 71 -9.13 -7.71 -0.46
C GLU A 71 -8.68 -6.45 0.25
N LEU A 72 -9.62 -5.52 0.40
CA LEU A 72 -9.42 -4.36 1.24
C LEU A 72 -9.63 -4.77 2.70
N ALA A 73 -8.56 -4.72 3.49
CA ALA A 73 -8.64 -5.05 4.90
C ALA A 73 -9.22 -3.88 5.71
N LYS A 74 -8.82 -2.64 5.38
CA LYS A 74 -9.20 -1.44 6.14
C LYS A 74 -8.96 -0.15 5.37
N PHE A 75 -9.85 0.83 5.57
CA PHE A 75 -9.61 2.24 5.31
C PHE A 75 -9.24 2.99 6.60
N SER A 76 -8.37 3.99 6.49
CA SER A 76 -8.37 5.20 7.32
C SER A 76 -9.04 6.35 6.55
N GLU A 77 -9.05 7.58 7.08
CA GLU A 77 -9.65 8.73 6.39
C GLU A 77 -9.14 8.86 4.94
N ASP A 78 -7.83 8.92 4.76
CA ASP A 78 -7.12 9.23 3.51
C ASP A 78 -6.16 8.11 3.07
N GLY A 79 -6.34 6.89 3.60
CA GLY A 79 -5.43 5.79 3.33
C GLY A 79 -6.07 4.42 3.52
N PHE A 80 -5.37 3.35 3.15
CA PHE A 80 -5.87 2.00 3.24
C PHE A 80 -4.78 0.94 3.42
N LEU A 81 -5.23 -0.24 3.87
CA LEU A 81 -4.50 -1.49 3.81
C LEU A 81 -5.28 -2.49 2.94
N ALA A 82 -4.60 -3.03 1.94
CA ALA A 82 -5.08 -4.13 1.11
C ALA A 82 -4.11 -5.31 1.17
N SER A 83 -4.64 -6.50 0.91
CA SER A 83 -3.88 -7.74 0.83
C SER A 83 -4.14 -8.48 -0.47
N PHE A 84 -3.13 -9.22 -0.93
CA PHE A 84 -3.16 -10.03 -2.14
C PHE A 84 -2.46 -11.36 -1.87
N ASN A 85 -2.97 -12.43 -2.48
CA ASN A 85 -2.32 -13.74 -2.47
C ASN A 85 -1.18 -13.87 -3.50
N SER A 86 -0.97 -12.83 -4.32
CA SER A 86 0.03 -12.78 -5.38
C SER A 86 0.74 -11.42 -5.37
N ALA A 87 2.06 -11.45 -5.34
CA ALA A 87 2.88 -10.24 -5.43
C ALA A 87 2.68 -9.51 -6.76
N HIS A 88 2.50 -10.25 -7.86
CA HIS A 88 2.20 -9.68 -9.17
C HIS A 88 0.86 -8.96 -9.18
N ALA A 89 -0.17 -9.55 -8.57
CA ALA A 89 -1.49 -8.93 -8.48
C ALA A 89 -1.44 -7.61 -7.68
N GLY A 90 -0.75 -7.60 -6.53
CA GLY A 90 -0.53 -6.38 -5.75
C GLY A 90 0.25 -5.32 -6.54
N MET A 91 1.29 -5.70 -7.27
CA MET A 91 2.08 -4.79 -8.11
C MET A 91 1.26 -4.19 -9.26
N HIS A 92 0.49 -4.99 -9.98
CA HIS A 92 -0.39 -4.48 -11.04
C HIS A 92 -1.47 -3.55 -10.48
N ALA A 93 -2.04 -3.88 -9.32
CA ALA A 93 -2.98 -2.99 -8.63
C ALA A 93 -2.32 -1.64 -8.28
N ALA A 94 -1.09 -1.64 -7.75
CA ALA A 94 -0.38 -0.41 -7.41
C ALA A 94 -0.14 0.48 -8.65
N VAL A 95 0.30 -0.13 -9.75
CA VAL A 95 0.55 0.57 -11.01
C VAL A 95 -0.75 1.12 -11.60
N GLU A 96 -1.82 0.32 -11.61
CA GLU A 96 -3.13 0.78 -12.09
C GLU A 96 -3.69 1.91 -11.22
N LEU A 97 -3.46 1.86 -9.90
CA LEU A 97 -3.88 2.90 -8.97
C LEU A 97 -3.25 4.23 -9.35
N GLN A 98 -1.91 4.27 -9.46
CA GLN A 98 -1.21 5.50 -9.85
C GLN A 98 -1.67 6.03 -11.21
N ARG A 99 -1.83 5.15 -12.21
CA ARG A 99 -2.29 5.53 -13.55
C ARG A 99 -3.72 6.06 -13.54
N THR A 100 -4.60 5.48 -12.74
CA THR A 100 -6.00 5.90 -12.64
C THR A 100 -6.10 7.30 -12.05
N PHE A 101 -5.37 7.59 -10.97
CA PHE A 101 -5.35 8.92 -10.37
C PHE A 101 -4.68 9.95 -11.29
N ALA A 102 -3.57 9.59 -11.95
CA ALA A 102 -2.89 10.46 -12.90
C ALA A 102 -3.76 10.85 -14.12
N ALA A 103 -4.56 9.89 -14.63
CA ALA A 103 -5.45 10.09 -15.77
C ALA A 103 -6.82 10.70 -15.38
N GLY A 104 -7.13 10.79 -14.09
CA GLY A 104 -8.40 11.28 -13.58
C GLY A 104 -8.62 12.78 -13.75
N PRO A 105 -9.79 13.30 -13.30
CA PRO A 105 -10.06 14.73 -13.18
C PRO A 105 -9.00 15.44 -12.33
N ALA A 106 -8.91 16.77 -12.46
CA ALA A 106 -7.88 17.57 -11.80
C ALA A 106 -7.79 17.34 -10.29
N GLU A 107 -8.93 17.18 -9.62
CA GLU A 107 -9.01 16.93 -8.17
C GLU A 107 -8.38 15.58 -7.80
N LEU A 108 -8.70 14.50 -8.52
CA LEU A 108 -8.05 13.20 -8.28
C LEU A 108 -6.56 13.25 -8.62
N ARG A 109 -6.18 13.93 -9.70
CA ARG A 109 -4.78 14.07 -10.09
C ARG A 109 -3.96 14.86 -9.08
N SER A 110 -4.58 15.78 -8.36
CA SER A 110 -3.93 16.53 -7.29
C SER A 110 -3.69 15.71 -6.02
N LEU A 111 -4.34 14.54 -5.88
CA LEU A 111 -4.04 13.63 -4.78
C LEU A 111 -2.71 12.93 -5.04
N GLY A 112 -1.69 13.29 -4.26
CA GLY A 112 -0.40 12.63 -4.30
C GLY A 112 -0.48 11.26 -3.64
N ILE A 113 -1.00 10.25 -4.34
CA ILE A 113 -1.14 8.90 -3.79
C ILE A 113 0.24 8.29 -3.53
N ARG A 114 0.48 7.88 -2.30
CA ARG A 114 1.69 7.16 -1.89
C ARG A 114 1.36 5.68 -1.75
N VAL A 115 2.25 4.81 -2.20
CA VAL A 115 2.04 3.36 -2.11
C VAL A 115 3.30 2.67 -1.60
N GLY A 116 3.12 1.72 -0.67
CA GLY A 116 4.15 0.80 -0.20
C GLY A 116 3.69 -0.64 -0.27
N LEU A 117 4.52 -1.54 -0.81
CA LEU A 117 4.23 -2.97 -0.84
C LEU A 117 5.31 -3.83 -0.17
N HIS A 118 4.87 -4.85 0.56
CA HIS A 118 5.73 -5.92 1.08
C HIS A 118 5.09 -7.29 0.87
N CYS A 119 5.85 -8.21 0.28
CA CYS A 119 5.52 -9.63 0.24
C CYS A 119 6.31 -10.39 1.31
N GLY A 120 5.63 -11.19 2.12
CA GLY A 120 6.25 -12.00 3.17
C GLY A 120 5.41 -13.23 3.52
N PHE A 121 6.02 -14.17 4.25
CA PHE A 121 5.34 -15.39 4.69
C PHE A 121 4.69 -15.24 6.06
N VAL A 122 3.60 -15.98 6.27
CA VAL A 122 2.84 -16.06 7.53
C VAL A 122 2.70 -17.52 8.01
N ILE A 123 3.82 -18.25 8.06
CA ILE A 123 3.89 -19.64 8.52
C ILE A 123 4.29 -19.69 10.01
N GLY A 124 3.54 -20.43 10.83
CA GLY A 124 3.85 -20.66 12.24
C GLY A 124 2.99 -19.82 13.18
N ASN A 125 3.42 -18.60 13.52
CA ASN A 125 2.64 -17.63 14.31
C ASN A 125 2.04 -16.56 13.38
N PRO A 126 0.90 -16.85 12.72
CA PRO A 126 0.37 -16.00 11.64
C PRO A 126 0.03 -14.59 12.13
N GLU A 127 -0.47 -14.44 13.35
CA GLU A 127 -0.83 -13.14 13.94
C GLU A 127 0.39 -12.22 14.06
N GLN A 128 1.47 -12.71 14.68
CA GLN A 128 2.69 -11.94 14.86
C GLN A 128 3.37 -11.61 13.53
N LEU A 129 3.41 -12.58 12.61
CA LEU A 129 4.03 -12.40 11.30
C LEU A 129 3.23 -11.43 10.42
N MET A 130 1.90 -11.53 10.44
CA MET A 130 1.02 -10.57 9.76
C MET A 130 1.27 -9.16 10.28
N GLY A 131 1.31 -8.98 11.61
CA GLY A 131 1.61 -7.69 12.23
C GLY A 131 2.96 -7.13 11.78
N ARG A 132 4.01 -7.96 11.76
CA ARG A 132 5.35 -7.53 11.31
C ARG A 132 5.36 -7.16 9.82
N ASN A 133 4.74 -7.97 8.96
CA ASN A 133 4.67 -7.71 7.53
C ASN A 133 3.89 -6.42 7.24
N ALA A 134 2.81 -6.18 7.98
CA ALA A 134 2.03 -4.94 7.88
C ALA A 134 2.84 -3.72 8.31
N VAL A 135 3.58 -3.81 9.43
CA VAL A 135 4.49 -2.74 9.89
C VAL A 135 5.56 -2.44 8.83
N LEU A 136 6.14 -3.43 8.18
CA LEU A 136 7.13 -3.20 7.13
C LEU A 136 6.51 -2.52 5.90
N ALA A 137 5.38 -3.03 5.39
CA ALA A 137 4.67 -2.38 4.27
C ALA A 137 4.32 -0.91 4.58
N ALA A 138 3.88 -0.65 5.82
CA ALA A 138 3.53 0.67 6.30
C ALA A 138 4.74 1.62 6.35
N ARG A 139 5.88 1.14 6.85
CA ARG A 139 7.10 1.95 6.92
C ARG A 139 7.66 2.24 5.53
N ILE A 140 7.52 1.30 4.59
CA ILE A 140 7.86 1.51 3.18
C ILE A 140 6.94 2.57 2.56
N ALA A 141 5.61 2.45 2.73
CA ALA A 141 4.65 3.44 2.22
C ALA A 141 4.94 4.84 2.75
N ALA A 142 5.33 4.97 4.02
CA ALA A 142 5.67 6.24 4.64
C ALA A 142 6.93 6.90 4.07
N GLN A 143 7.82 6.16 3.38
CA GLN A 143 8.98 6.72 2.68
C GLN A 143 8.65 7.23 1.28
N ALA A 144 7.49 6.85 0.73
CA ALA A 144 7.10 7.26 -0.60
C ALA A 144 6.74 8.75 -0.62
N THR A 145 6.93 9.35 -1.78
CA THR A 145 6.42 10.68 -2.14
C THR A 145 5.11 10.55 -2.91
N GLY A 146 4.37 11.65 -3.07
CA GLY A 146 3.10 11.64 -3.81
C GLY A 146 3.31 11.21 -5.27
N GLY A 147 2.59 10.17 -5.70
CA GLY A 147 2.76 9.55 -7.01
C GLY A 147 3.83 8.44 -7.06
N GLU A 148 4.42 8.06 -5.93
CA GLU A 148 5.47 7.03 -5.87
C GLU A 148 4.92 5.68 -5.38
N ILE A 149 5.49 4.60 -5.93
CA ILE A 149 5.29 3.24 -5.46
C ILE A 149 6.63 2.73 -4.96
N LEU A 150 6.71 2.42 -3.66
CA LEU A 150 7.88 1.81 -3.05
C LEU A 150 7.63 0.36 -2.66
N VAL A 151 8.64 -0.48 -2.79
CA VAL A 151 8.54 -1.91 -2.50
C VAL A 151 9.74 -2.44 -1.73
N SER A 152 9.50 -3.47 -0.92
CA SER A 152 10.56 -4.22 -0.26
C SER A 152 11.40 -5.02 -1.26
N SER A 153 12.62 -5.39 -0.87
CA SER A 153 13.48 -6.32 -1.63
C SER A 153 12.77 -7.63 -1.98
N ALA A 154 12.02 -8.22 -1.04
CA ALA A 154 11.26 -9.43 -1.28
C ALA A 154 10.22 -9.27 -2.40
N THR A 155 9.44 -8.18 -2.36
CA THR A 155 8.44 -7.88 -3.41
C THR A 155 9.10 -7.76 -4.79
N LYS A 156 10.25 -7.06 -4.87
CA LYS A 156 11.03 -6.98 -6.10
C LYS A 156 11.47 -8.37 -6.55
N GLU A 157 12.04 -9.19 -5.67
CA GLU A 157 12.50 -10.53 -6.02
C GLU A 157 11.39 -11.42 -6.59
N TYR A 158 10.19 -11.34 -6.03
CA TYR A 158 9.03 -12.09 -6.51
C TYR A 158 8.49 -11.62 -7.87
N THR A 159 8.80 -10.40 -8.30
CA THR A 159 8.14 -9.77 -9.46
C THR A 159 9.09 -9.27 -10.54
N GLN A 160 10.40 -9.25 -10.28
CA GLN A 160 11.44 -8.74 -11.19
C GLN A 160 11.55 -9.50 -12.52
N THR A 161 10.99 -10.71 -12.62
CA THR A 161 10.96 -11.48 -13.87
C THR A 161 9.86 -11.02 -14.82
N ASP A 162 8.87 -10.27 -14.34
CA ASP A 162 7.83 -9.69 -15.19
C ASP A 162 8.39 -8.42 -15.88
N PRO A 163 8.45 -8.39 -17.21
CA PRO A 163 9.00 -7.26 -17.96
C PRO A 163 8.17 -5.98 -17.83
N SER A 164 6.95 -6.07 -17.29
CA SER A 164 6.07 -4.92 -17.03
C SER A 164 6.56 -4.07 -15.86
N PHE A 165 7.45 -4.59 -15.02
CA PHE A 165 7.97 -3.87 -13.86
C PHE A 165 9.44 -3.51 -14.04
N ARG A 166 9.74 -2.24 -13.76
CA ARG A 166 11.11 -1.74 -13.67
C ARG A 166 11.32 -1.15 -12.28
N PHE A 167 12.51 -1.37 -11.75
CA PHE A 167 12.85 -0.98 -10.39
C PHE A 167 14.10 -0.12 -10.38
N GLU A 168 14.10 0.88 -9.52
CA GLU A 168 15.28 1.65 -9.16
C GLU A 168 15.52 1.54 -7.67
N GLU A 169 16.79 1.45 -7.27
CA GLU A 169 17.15 1.44 -5.86
C GLU A 169 16.85 2.81 -5.26
N ARG A 170 16.06 2.83 -4.18
CA ARG A 170 15.65 4.06 -3.50
C ARG A 170 16.53 4.37 -2.28
N GLY A 171 17.04 3.32 -1.62
CA GLY A 171 17.96 3.39 -0.49
C GLY A 171 17.72 2.33 0.58
N GLU A 172 18.61 2.30 1.56
CA GLU A 172 18.55 1.43 2.73
C GLU A 172 18.00 2.18 3.95
N TYR A 173 17.11 1.52 4.69
CA TYR A 173 16.41 2.13 5.81
C TYR A 173 16.46 1.26 7.07
N HIS A 174 16.65 1.92 8.21
CA HIS A 174 16.43 1.35 9.54
C HIS A 174 15.03 1.77 10.02
N PHE A 175 14.09 0.84 10.00
CA PHE A 175 12.71 1.14 10.39
C PHE A 175 12.47 0.87 11.88
N LYS A 176 11.88 1.85 12.57
CA LYS A 176 11.47 1.70 13.97
C LYS A 176 10.55 0.49 14.13
N GLY A 177 10.89 -0.40 15.05
CA GLY A 177 10.12 -1.61 15.37
C GLY A 177 10.45 -2.81 14.49
N LEU A 178 11.43 -2.69 13.59
CA LEU A 178 11.94 -3.76 12.75
C LEU A 178 13.45 -3.94 12.98
N HIS A 179 13.94 -5.14 12.71
CA HIS A 179 15.36 -5.48 12.86
C HIS A 179 16.06 -5.42 11.51
N GLY A 180 17.28 -4.88 11.52
CA GLY A 180 18.16 -4.86 10.36
C GLY A 180 17.86 -3.73 9.38
N GLU A 181 18.64 -3.73 8.31
CA GLU A 181 18.51 -2.79 7.19
C GLU A 181 17.51 -3.33 6.17
N HIS A 182 16.70 -2.42 5.64
CA HIS A 182 15.71 -2.73 4.63
C HIS A 182 16.01 -1.93 3.38
N LEU A 183 16.49 -2.62 2.33
CA LEU A 183 16.65 -2.03 1.01
C LEU A 183 15.29 -1.91 0.33
N VAL A 184 14.98 -0.69 -0.10
CA VAL A 184 13.70 -0.30 -0.71
C VAL A 184 13.93 0.12 -2.15
N TYR A 185 12.97 -0.21 -3.02
CA TYR A 185 13.02 0.08 -4.44
C TYR A 185 11.81 0.90 -4.87
N SER A 186 12.03 1.83 -5.79
CA SER A 186 10.97 2.53 -6.50
C SER A 186 10.54 1.74 -7.73
N VAL A 187 9.24 1.70 -8.00
CA VAL A 187 8.67 1.06 -9.20
C VAL A 187 8.42 2.14 -10.26
N LEU A 188 9.07 2.01 -11.42
CA LEU A 188 8.86 2.93 -12.53
C LEU A 188 7.58 2.54 -13.27
N TRP A 189 6.49 3.25 -12.99
CA TRP A 189 5.15 2.96 -13.51
C TRP A 189 4.73 3.87 -14.68
N GLN A 190 5.52 4.93 -14.92
CA GLN A 190 5.36 5.91 -16.01
C GLN A 190 6.13 5.50 -17.26
#